data_AF-H0BZ15-F1
#
_entry.id   AF-H0BZ15-F1
#
_cell.length_a   1.000
_cell.length_b   1.000
_cell.length_c   1.000
_cell.angle_alpha   90.00
_cell.angle_beta   90.00
_cell.angle_gamma   90.00
#
_symmetry.space_group_name_H-M   'P 1'
#
loop_
_entity.id
_entity.type
_entity.pdbx_description
1 polymer ?
#
loop_
_entity_poly.entity_id
_entity_poly.type
_entity_poly.pdbx_seq_one_letter_code
_entity_poly.pdbx_strand_id
1 'polypeptide(L)'
;MAHVVRAIEAVVALPAYREQVLADAPAIAHIGAGGAQGVFFGYDFHLDQDRLGLIEINTNAGGAMLNAVLARAQRSCCQAVQAMAPDGASVTTFEQRLVDMFRREWRLAGNSRPLASIAIVDEAPQQQYLYPEFLLFRQLFERHGLQAVIADPSELACRHGRLWHGELAIDVVYNRVTDFYLDLPANAVLRQAWQEQAAVLTPHPQAHALYADKRRLALFSDEAALRALGVADDDRQVLLANVPRTEVVDAAHGDRLWAARRSLFFKPAAGFGSRAAYRGDKVTRRVWEEIMTGAYVAQAFVPPGERVIPNEGGSSQSMKFDLRAYAYAGGVQWVAARVYQGQTTNFRQPGSGFAPVYTTVDASGRGMGEAEGEYASYVFLLDAEGEVHALPHVLYVALARGQALAPMLAGRTLRLADWYVRLQAGGEPGAVVNETYGLVRFDGEGRFNLEAAPGDTAWPTPAERRRMQELLLS
;
A
#
# COMPACT_ATOMS: atom_id res chain seq x y z
N MET A 1 0.04 7.77 -5.79
CA MET A 1 -0.09 7.61 -4.31
C MET A 1 0.26 8.88 -3.55
N ALA A 2 1.49 9.41 -3.60
CA ALA A 2 1.87 10.59 -2.81
C ALA A 2 1.01 11.85 -3.08
N HIS A 3 0.63 12.11 -4.34
CA HIS A 3 -0.32 13.19 -4.68
C HIS A 3 -1.68 13.01 -3.99
N VAL A 4 -2.21 11.78 -3.94
CA VAL A 4 -3.48 11.48 -3.28
C VAL A 4 -3.41 11.74 -1.78
N VAL A 5 -2.32 11.30 -1.13
CA VAL A 5 -2.09 11.56 0.30
C VAL A 5 -2.04 13.06 0.60
N ARG A 6 -1.32 13.84 -0.22
CA ARG A 6 -1.24 15.31 -0.07
C ARG A 6 -2.59 15.99 -0.30
N ALA A 7 -3.32 15.59 -1.32
CA ALA A 7 -4.64 16.15 -1.61
C ALA A 7 -5.62 15.87 -0.46
N ILE A 8 -5.62 14.66 0.11
CA ILE A 8 -6.44 14.34 1.28
C ILE A 8 -6.03 15.19 2.48
N GLU A 9 -4.73 15.33 2.74
CA GLU A 9 -4.24 16.18 3.83
C GLU A 9 -4.68 17.65 3.65
N ALA A 10 -4.65 18.16 2.43
CA ALA A 10 -5.13 19.51 2.10
C ALA A 10 -6.63 19.66 2.38
N VAL A 11 -7.46 18.68 1.99
CA VAL A 11 -8.90 18.70 2.32
C VAL A 11 -9.13 18.64 3.83
N VAL A 12 -8.42 17.75 4.55
CA VAL A 12 -8.59 17.59 6.00
C VAL A 12 -8.12 18.82 6.79
N ALA A 13 -7.20 19.61 6.23
CA ALA A 13 -6.78 20.89 6.81
C ALA A 13 -7.84 22.00 6.69
N LEU A 14 -8.85 21.86 5.80
CA LEU A 14 -9.88 22.88 5.60
C LEU A 14 -10.79 22.99 6.84
N PRO A 15 -11.02 24.21 7.39
CA PRO A 15 -11.93 24.40 8.51
C PRO A 15 -13.34 23.88 8.23
N ALA A 16 -13.88 24.15 7.04
CA ALA A 16 -15.22 23.71 6.63
C ALA A 16 -15.35 22.17 6.62
N TYR A 17 -14.32 21.46 6.15
CA TYR A 17 -14.30 20.00 6.20
C TYR A 17 -14.32 19.51 7.65
N ARG A 18 -13.42 20.04 8.49
CA ARG A 18 -13.30 19.62 9.89
C ARG A 18 -14.59 19.88 10.66
N GLU A 19 -15.21 21.04 10.48
CA GLU A 19 -16.49 21.39 11.09
C GLU A 19 -17.59 20.41 10.66
N GLN A 20 -17.75 20.19 9.34
CA GLN A 20 -18.75 19.27 8.81
C GLN A 20 -18.54 17.83 9.30
N VAL A 21 -17.30 17.35 9.33
CA VAL A 21 -16.98 15.97 9.72
C VAL A 21 -17.16 15.76 11.23
N LEU A 22 -16.70 16.72 12.04
CA LEU A 22 -16.76 16.60 13.48
C LEU A 22 -18.18 16.81 14.02
N ALA A 23 -19.05 17.57 13.34
CA ALA A 23 -20.44 17.77 13.74
C ALA A 23 -21.19 16.44 14.03
N ASP A 24 -20.93 15.40 13.23
CA ASP A 24 -21.55 14.08 13.36
C ASP A 24 -20.64 13.05 14.09
N ALA A 25 -19.49 13.48 14.61
CA ALA A 25 -18.54 12.60 15.29
C ALA A 25 -18.86 12.46 16.78
N PRO A 26 -18.52 11.33 17.43
CA PRO A 26 -18.68 11.15 18.87
C PRO A 26 -17.93 12.21 19.67
N ALA A 27 -18.46 12.62 20.83
CA ALA A 27 -17.92 13.71 21.67
C ALA A 27 -16.40 13.60 21.93
N ILE A 28 -15.87 12.39 22.08
CA ILE A 28 -14.44 12.15 22.30
C ILE A 28 -13.54 12.62 21.14
N ALA A 29 -14.07 12.66 19.91
CA ALA A 29 -13.36 13.12 18.71
C ALA A 29 -13.34 14.66 18.59
N HIS A 30 -14.17 15.37 19.36
CA HIS A 30 -14.16 16.84 19.42
C HIS A 30 -13.01 17.37 20.29
N ILE A 31 -12.47 16.53 21.17
CA ILE A 31 -11.30 16.88 21.99
C ILE A 31 -10.12 17.10 21.04
N GLY A 32 -9.57 18.31 21.07
CA GLY A 32 -8.43 18.68 20.23
C GLY A 32 -7.19 17.86 20.58
N ALA A 33 -6.44 17.44 19.57
CA ALA A 33 -5.24 16.61 19.73
C ALA A 33 -4.00 17.34 20.26
N GLY A 34 -4.16 18.57 20.77
CA GLY A 34 -3.06 19.42 21.18
C GLY A 34 -2.06 19.76 20.07
N GLY A 35 -2.35 19.42 18.80
CA GLY A 35 -1.44 19.55 17.65
C GLY A 35 -0.92 18.23 17.09
N ALA A 36 -1.03 17.12 17.83
CA ALA A 36 -0.71 15.78 17.33
C ALA A 36 -1.54 15.45 16.06
N GLN A 37 -0.91 14.77 15.11
CA GLN A 37 -1.49 14.53 13.77
C GLN A 37 -1.99 13.09 13.59
N GLY A 38 -1.48 12.14 14.40
CA GLY A 38 -1.74 10.71 14.27
C GLY A 38 -0.62 9.99 13.53
N VAL A 39 0.03 9.04 14.21
CA VAL A 39 1.05 8.17 13.60
C VAL A 39 0.43 7.05 12.78
N PHE A 40 1.21 6.52 11.82
CA PHE A 40 0.90 5.31 11.06
C PHE A 40 -0.43 5.31 10.32
N PHE A 41 -0.60 6.28 9.42
CA PHE A 41 -1.69 6.20 8.46
C PHE A 41 -1.32 5.22 7.35
N GLY A 42 -2.29 4.43 6.90
CA GLY A 42 -2.16 3.48 5.81
C GLY A 42 -3.22 3.76 4.75
N TYR A 43 -2.77 4.23 3.59
CA TYR A 43 -3.62 4.46 2.42
C TYR A 43 -3.53 3.23 1.52
N ASP A 44 -4.65 2.53 1.36
CA ASP A 44 -4.71 1.26 0.64
C ASP A 44 -5.26 1.49 -0.76
N PHE A 45 -4.55 1.00 -1.77
CA PHE A 45 -4.87 1.17 -3.18
C PHE A 45 -4.99 -0.19 -3.87
N HIS A 46 -6.00 -0.33 -4.73
CA HIS A 46 -5.94 -1.31 -5.80
C HIS A 46 -5.23 -0.71 -7.01
N LEU A 47 -4.50 -1.56 -7.74
CA LEU A 47 -3.86 -1.23 -9.01
C LEU A 47 -4.48 -2.11 -10.09
N ASP A 48 -5.15 -1.49 -11.05
CA ASP A 48 -5.79 -2.15 -12.18
C ASP A 48 -5.43 -1.43 -13.47
N GLN A 49 -4.73 -2.11 -14.40
CA GLN A 49 -4.36 -1.57 -15.71
C GLN A 49 -3.80 -0.14 -15.63
N ASP A 50 -2.78 0.06 -14.77
CA ASP A 50 -2.12 1.34 -14.49
C ASP A 50 -2.99 2.42 -13.80
N ARG A 51 -4.22 2.08 -13.39
CA ARG A 51 -5.10 2.95 -12.60
C ARG A 51 -5.02 2.61 -11.12
N LEU A 52 -4.73 3.62 -10.31
CA LEU A 52 -4.76 3.52 -8.86
C LEU A 52 -6.15 3.90 -8.34
N GLY A 53 -6.74 3.03 -7.51
CA GLY A 53 -7.97 3.32 -6.79
C GLY A 53 -7.75 3.25 -5.28
N LEU A 54 -7.87 4.37 -4.57
CA LEU A 54 -7.85 4.41 -3.11
C LEU A 54 -9.10 3.73 -2.55
N ILE A 55 -8.92 2.58 -1.91
CA ILE A 55 -10.02 1.77 -1.38
C ILE A 55 -10.27 1.97 0.11
N GLU A 56 -9.27 2.41 0.87
CA GLU A 56 -9.38 2.61 2.31
C GLU A 56 -8.26 3.53 2.85
N ILE A 57 -8.58 4.27 3.91
CA ILE A 57 -7.61 5.00 4.73
C ILE A 57 -7.70 4.41 6.14
N ASN A 58 -6.56 3.99 6.68
CA ASN A 58 -6.46 3.40 8.01
C ASN A 58 -5.66 4.36 8.88
N THR A 59 -6.17 4.72 10.05
CA THR A 59 -5.46 5.60 10.99
C THR A 59 -4.61 4.85 12.02
N ASN A 60 -4.69 3.51 12.04
CA ASN A 60 -3.92 2.63 12.92
C ASN A 60 -3.33 1.48 12.09
N ALA A 61 -2.48 1.82 11.11
CA ALA A 61 -1.96 0.85 10.15
C ALA A 61 -0.79 0.05 10.73
N GLY A 62 -0.96 -1.26 10.82
CA GLY A 62 0.13 -2.20 11.10
C GLY A 62 0.98 -2.57 9.88
N GLY A 63 2.14 -3.15 10.13
CA GLY A 63 3.05 -3.76 9.16
C GLY A 63 4.29 -2.95 8.78
N ALA A 64 4.42 -1.69 9.23
CA ALA A 64 5.54 -0.84 8.85
C ALA A 64 6.90 -1.42 9.27
N MET A 65 7.01 -1.92 10.50
CA MET A 65 8.26 -2.52 10.99
C MET A 65 8.51 -3.90 10.40
N LEU A 66 7.45 -4.67 10.12
CA LEU A 66 7.57 -5.93 9.39
C LEU A 66 8.14 -5.71 7.98
N ASN A 67 7.72 -4.64 7.31
CA ASN A 67 8.28 -4.25 6.00
C ASN A 67 9.75 -3.81 6.08
N ALA A 68 10.15 -3.11 7.15
CA ALA A 68 11.56 -2.76 7.36
C ALA A 68 12.43 -4.02 7.53
N VAL A 69 11.96 -5.01 8.30
CA VAL A 69 12.65 -6.30 8.47
C VAL A 69 12.66 -7.09 7.16
N LEU A 70 11.54 -7.13 6.44
CA LEU A 70 11.43 -7.79 5.14
C LEU A 70 12.43 -7.22 4.13
N ALA A 71 12.56 -5.90 4.05
CA ALA A 71 13.51 -5.22 3.18
C ALA A 71 14.96 -5.63 3.47
N ARG A 72 15.33 -5.78 4.76
CA ARG A 72 16.66 -6.30 5.15
C ARG A 72 16.85 -7.75 4.73
N ALA A 73 15.85 -8.60 4.97
CA ALA A 73 15.94 -10.03 4.66
C ALA A 73 16.09 -10.28 3.14
N GLN A 74 15.33 -9.55 2.33
CA GLN A 74 15.33 -9.71 0.88
C GLN A 74 16.65 -9.27 0.24
N ARG A 75 17.25 -8.18 0.74
CA ARG A 75 18.57 -7.74 0.29
C ARG A 75 19.65 -8.79 0.56
N SER A 76 19.56 -9.50 1.68
CA SER A 76 20.52 -10.56 2.04
C SER A 76 20.29 -11.87 1.28
N CYS A 77 19.04 -12.18 0.93
CA CYS A 77 18.67 -13.48 0.35
C CYS A 77 18.81 -13.53 -1.18
N CYS A 78 18.54 -12.42 -1.88
CA CYS A 78 18.31 -12.45 -3.32
C CYS A 78 19.18 -11.43 -4.07
N GLN A 79 20.34 -11.88 -4.59
CA GLN A 79 21.26 -11.04 -5.37
C GLN A 79 20.57 -10.38 -6.58
N ALA A 80 19.64 -11.09 -7.24
CA ALA A 80 18.91 -10.62 -8.41
C ALA A 80 18.01 -9.40 -8.16
N VAL A 81 17.55 -9.18 -6.91
CA VAL A 81 16.72 -8.01 -6.56
C VAL A 81 17.51 -6.97 -5.75
N GLN A 82 18.80 -7.18 -5.51
CA GLN A 82 19.62 -6.32 -4.65
C GLN A 82 19.69 -4.88 -5.16
N ALA A 83 19.70 -4.69 -6.48
CA ALA A 83 19.71 -3.35 -7.11
C ALA A 83 18.36 -2.62 -7.00
N MET A 84 17.26 -3.37 -6.89
CA MET A 84 15.90 -2.83 -6.73
C MET A 84 15.47 -2.70 -5.27
N ALA A 85 16.07 -3.51 -4.39
CA ALA A 85 15.75 -3.53 -2.98
C ALA A 85 16.36 -2.32 -2.25
N PRO A 86 15.61 -1.71 -1.32
CA PRO A 86 16.13 -0.66 -0.46
C PRO A 86 17.45 -1.09 0.18
N ASP A 87 18.44 -0.20 0.15
CA ASP A 87 19.71 -0.46 0.80
C ASP A 87 19.63 -0.34 2.32
N GLY A 88 20.67 -0.82 3.00
CA GLY A 88 20.72 -0.78 4.45
C GLY A 88 20.56 0.64 5.00
N ALA A 89 21.14 1.63 4.31
CA ALA A 89 21.00 3.04 4.65
C ALA A 89 19.55 3.54 4.49
N SER A 90 18.85 3.14 3.44
CA SER A 90 17.44 3.47 3.19
C SER A 90 16.53 2.86 4.26
N VAL A 91 16.77 1.60 4.66
CA VAL A 91 15.99 0.98 5.75
C VAL A 91 16.28 1.66 7.08
N THR A 92 17.53 1.98 7.39
CA THR A 92 17.89 2.72 8.61
C THR A 92 17.26 4.12 8.60
N THR A 93 17.24 4.80 7.45
CA THR A 93 16.56 6.10 7.29
C THR A 93 15.06 5.96 7.51
N PHE A 94 14.45 4.88 7.03
CA PHE A 94 13.04 4.59 7.29
C PHE A 94 12.78 4.37 8.79
N GLU A 95 13.56 3.51 9.45
CA GLU A 95 13.47 3.30 10.91
C GLU A 95 13.63 4.62 11.70
N GLN A 96 14.57 5.49 11.30
CA GLN A 96 14.73 6.81 11.91
C GLN A 96 13.48 7.69 11.72
N ARG A 97 12.90 7.73 10.51
CA ARG A 97 11.62 8.42 10.25
C ARG A 97 10.48 7.87 11.10
N LEU A 98 10.51 6.57 11.41
CA LEU A 98 9.54 5.97 12.31
C LEU A 98 9.67 6.49 13.74
N VAL A 99 10.87 6.71 14.26
CA VAL A 99 11.05 7.31 15.59
C VAL A 99 10.76 8.81 15.58
N ASP A 100 11.17 9.51 14.52
CA ASP A 100 11.00 10.95 14.39
C ASP A 100 9.52 11.36 14.36
N MET A 101 8.62 10.50 13.85
CA MET A 101 7.19 10.79 13.87
C MET A 101 6.66 10.89 15.31
N PHE A 102 7.05 9.99 16.23
CA PHE A 102 6.63 10.06 17.63
C PHE A 102 7.25 11.26 18.36
N ARG A 103 8.51 11.56 18.07
CA ARG A 103 9.17 12.77 18.60
C ARG A 103 8.48 14.04 18.09
N ARG A 104 7.91 14.02 16.88
CA ARG A 104 7.13 15.13 16.34
C ARG A 104 5.77 15.24 17.01
N GLU A 105 5.01 14.15 17.18
CA GLU A 105 3.74 14.16 17.92
C GLU A 105 3.90 14.77 19.31
N TRP A 106 4.94 14.34 20.05
CA TRP A 106 5.26 14.85 21.38
C TRP A 106 5.50 16.37 21.40
N ARG A 107 6.29 16.88 20.45
CA ARG A 107 6.55 18.33 20.30
C ARG A 107 5.32 19.10 19.85
N LEU A 108 4.54 18.55 18.92
CA LEU A 108 3.34 19.18 18.41
C LEU A 108 2.29 19.33 19.50
N ALA A 109 2.22 18.39 20.44
CA ALA A 109 1.42 18.49 21.66
C ALA A 109 1.90 19.58 22.67
N GLY A 110 2.88 20.40 22.29
CA GLY A 110 3.36 21.55 23.08
C GLY A 110 4.48 21.23 24.07
N ASN A 111 5.04 20.03 24.06
CA ASN A 111 6.07 19.64 25.02
C ASN A 111 7.47 20.10 24.59
N SER A 112 8.17 20.79 25.50
CA SER A 112 9.53 21.32 25.28
C SER A 112 10.64 20.36 25.70
N ARG A 113 10.38 19.46 26.66
CA ARG A 113 11.36 18.44 27.05
C ARG A 113 11.45 17.32 26.00
N PRO A 114 12.58 16.60 25.90
CA PRO A 114 12.67 15.41 25.08
C PRO A 114 11.62 14.34 25.47
N LEU A 115 11.14 13.61 24.46
CA LEU A 115 10.35 12.40 24.65
C LEU A 115 11.20 11.36 25.37
N ALA A 116 10.66 10.75 26.44
CA ALA A 116 11.38 9.78 27.25
C ALA A 116 10.74 8.39 27.22
N SER A 117 9.39 8.31 27.23
CA SER A 117 8.69 7.03 27.37
C SER A 117 7.53 6.84 26.37
N ILE A 118 7.38 5.62 25.85
CA ILE A 118 6.29 5.22 24.96
C ILE A 118 5.64 3.94 25.48
N ALA A 119 4.31 3.92 25.58
CA ALA A 119 3.54 2.69 25.75
C ALA A 119 2.91 2.28 24.42
N ILE A 120 3.17 1.05 23.97
CA ILE A 120 2.46 0.42 22.84
C ILE A 120 1.26 -0.32 23.44
N VAL A 121 0.05 0.15 23.18
CA VAL A 121 -1.14 -0.31 23.91
C VAL A 121 -2.13 -0.99 22.99
N ASP A 122 -2.43 -2.26 23.26
CA ASP A 122 -3.48 -3.05 22.61
C ASP A 122 -4.16 -3.97 23.63
N GLU A 123 -5.36 -4.44 23.35
CA GLU A 123 -6.05 -5.41 24.22
C GLU A 123 -5.39 -6.78 24.13
N ALA A 124 -5.05 -7.39 25.27
CA ALA A 124 -4.34 -8.67 25.36
C ALA A 124 -3.18 -8.78 24.34
N PRO A 125 -2.16 -7.90 24.41
CA PRO A 125 -1.26 -7.64 23.30
C PRO A 125 -0.52 -8.89 22.82
N GLN A 126 -0.18 -9.85 23.70
CA GLN A 126 0.50 -11.10 23.30
C GLN A 126 -0.39 -12.03 22.44
N GLN A 127 -1.71 -11.83 22.46
CA GLN A 127 -2.67 -12.61 21.66
C GLN A 127 -2.93 -11.96 20.29
N GLN A 128 -2.45 -10.74 20.08
CA GLN A 128 -2.65 -10.02 18.82
C GLN A 128 -1.77 -10.60 17.72
N TYR A 129 -2.35 -10.73 16.52
CA TYR A 129 -1.63 -11.25 15.35
C TYR A 129 -0.35 -10.45 15.04
N LEU A 130 -0.36 -9.14 15.31
CA LEU A 130 0.77 -8.24 15.11
C LEU A 130 1.64 -8.05 16.36
N TYR A 131 1.52 -8.88 17.40
CA TYR A 131 2.42 -8.83 18.56
C TYR A 131 3.92 -8.83 18.19
N PRO A 132 4.40 -9.62 17.19
CA PRO A 132 5.79 -9.53 16.74
C PRO A 132 6.19 -8.12 16.29
N GLU A 133 5.28 -7.35 15.69
CA GLU A 133 5.53 -5.96 15.33
C GLU A 133 5.69 -5.06 16.57
N PHE A 134 4.94 -5.31 17.64
CA PHE A 134 5.07 -4.54 18.88
C PHE A 134 6.45 -4.75 19.50
N LEU A 135 6.97 -5.98 19.47
CA LEU A 135 8.33 -6.28 19.90
C LEU A 135 9.39 -5.54 19.07
N LEU A 136 9.21 -5.47 17.75
CA LEU A 136 10.10 -4.72 16.86
C LEU A 136 10.09 -3.22 17.16
N PHE A 137 8.91 -2.64 17.41
CA PHE A 137 8.80 -1.24 17.83
C PHE A 137 9.43 -0.98 19.19
N ARG A 138 9.22 -1.86 20.18
CA ARG A 138 9.87 -1.74 21.49
C ARG A 138 11.39 -1.68 21.34
N GLN A 139 11.98 -2.61 20.60
CA GLN A 139 13.42 -2.62 20.32
C GLN A 139 13.88 -1.41 19.51
N LEU A 140 13.04 -0.88 18.61
CA LEU A 140 13.32 0.37 17.89
C LEU A 140 13.35 1.56 18.85
N PHE A 141 12.40 1.69 19.77
CA PHE A 141 12.41 2.79 20.71
C PHE A 141 13.58 2.71 21.69
N GLU A 142 13.87 1.51 22.22
CA GLU A 142 14.99 1.25 23.13
C GLU A 142 16.34 1.60 22.51
N ARG A 143 16.60 1.20 21.24
CA ARG A 143 17.86 1.55 20.55
C ARG A 143 18.01 3.05 20.31
N HIS A 144 16.92 3.81 20.34
CA HIS A 144 16.90 5.27 20.21
C HIS A 144 16.77 5.99 21.57
N GLY A 145 17.07 5.28 22.67
CA GLY A 145 17.18 5.83 24.02
C GLY A 145 15.83 6.14 24.68
N LEU A 146 14.73 5.55 24.19
CA LEU A 146 13.40 5.71 24.76
C LEU A 146 13.05 4.50 25.62
N GLN A 147 12.41 4.72 26.76
CA GLN A 147 11.80 3.65 27.54
C GLN A 147 10.51 3.20 26.84
N ALA A 148 10.39 1.91 26.51
CA ALA A 148 9.24 1.41 25.78
C ALA A 148 8.62 0.19 26.47
N VAL A 149 7.30 0.22 26.67
CA VAL A 149 6.52 -0.90 27.22
C VAL A 149 5.44 -1.31 26.24
N ILE A 150 5.05 -2.59 26.28
CA ILE A 150 3.86 -3.10 25.60
C ILE A 150 2.89 -3.44 26.72
N ALA A 151 1.69 -2.86 26.69
CA ALA A 151 0.76 -2.96 27.80
C ALA A 151 -0.67 -3.22 27.32
N ASP A 152 -1.40 -4.04 28.06
CA ASP A 152 -2.86 -4.03 28.04
C ASP A 152 -3.37 -2.75 28.72
N PRO A 153 -4.52 -2.17 28.29
CA PRO A 153 -5.12 -1.04 28.99
C PRO A 153 -5.28 -1.25 30.50
N SER A 154 -5.60 -2.47 30.96
CA SER A 154 -5.76 -2.79 32.38
C SER A 154 -4.48 -2.66 33.22
N GLU A 155 -3.31 -2.60 32.57
CA GLU A 155 -2.01 -2.40 33.23
C GLU A 155 -1.67 -0.90 33.42
N LEU A 156 -2.53 -0.01 32.94
CA LEU A 156 -2.31 1.43 32.97
C LEU A 156 -3.19 2.12 34.03
N ALA A 157 -2.69 3.22 34.56
CA ALA A 157 -3.45 4.06 35.50
C ALA A 157 -3.17 5.55 35.27
N CYS A 158 -4.24 6.35 35.24
CA CYS A 158 -4.12 7.80 35.33
C CYS A 158 -3.96 8.21 36.81
N ARG A 159 -2.82 8.82 37.17
CA ARG A 159 -2.51 9.29 38.53
C ARG A 159 -1.85 10.66 38.44
N HIS A 160 -2.35 11.62 39.20
CA HIS A 160 -1.81 12.99 39.27
C HIS A 160 -1.68 13.67 37.89
N GLY A 161 -2.71 13.51 37.03
CA GLY A 161 -2.72 14.11 35.68
C GLY A 161 -1.72 13.50 34.71
N ARG A 162 -1.21 12.29 34.99
CA ARG A 162 -0.28 11.56 34.12
C ARG A 162 -0.72 10.11 33.97
N LEU A 163 -0.43 9.52 32.82
CA LEU A 163 -0.59 8.08 32.58
C LEU A 163 0.64 7.32 33.07
N TRP A 164 0.42 6.16 33.69
CA TRP A 164 1.48 5.33 34.25
C TRP A 164 1.32 3.85 33.87
N HIS A 165 2.45 3.16 33.68
CA HIS A 165 2.56 1.69 33.67
C HIS A 165 3.50 1.29 34.81
N GLY A 166 2.97 0.68 35.87
CA GLY A 166 3.73 0.50 37.12
C GLY A 166 4.28 1.83 37.64
N GLU A 167 5.61 1.95 37.72
CA GLU A 167 6.30 3.19 38.15
C GLU A 167 6.76 4.08 36.98
N LEU A 168 6.54 3.65 35.73
CA LEU A 168 6.92 4.41 34.54
C LEU A 168 5.82 5.40 34.17
N ALA A 169 6.11 6.69 34.24
CA ALA A 169 5.25 7.72 33.64
C ALA A 169 5.35 7.65 32.12
N ILE A 170 4.21 7.64 31.43
CA ILE A 170 4.11 7.48 29.98
C ILE A 170 3.90 8.84 29.33
N ASP A 171 4.76 9.18 28.36
CA ASP A 171 4.66 10.43 27.62
C ASP A 171 3.74 10.29 26.40
N VAL A 172 3.94 9.21 25.63
CA VAL A 172 3.19 8.91 24.42
C VAL A 172 2.60 7.51 24.51
N VAL A 173 1.32 7.38 24.18
CA VAL A 173 0.67 6.10 23.91
C VAL A 173 0.65 5.89 22.40
N TYR A 174 1.41 4.91 21.92
CA TYR A 174 1.21 4.35 20.59
C TYR A 174 -0.03 3.45 20.63
N ASN A 175 -1.16 4.03 20.27
CA ASN A 175 -2.46 3.41 20.33
C ASN A 175 -2.61 2.33 19.25
N ARG A 176 -2.70 1.07 19.66
CA ARG A 176 -2.94 -0.07 18.76
C ARG A 176 -4.33 -0.67 18.93
N VAL A 177 -5.12 -0.25 19.93
CA VAL A 177 -6.50 -0.75 20.07
C VAL A 177 -7.34 -0.40 18.83
N THR A 178 -8.31 -1.27 18.55
CA THR A 178 -9.24 -1.10 17.42
C THR A 178 -10.56 -0.44 17.82
N ASP A 179 -10.72 -0.16 19.11
CA ASP A 179 -11.76 0.71 19.65
C ASP A 179 -11.38 2.19 19.45
N PHE A 180 -11.53 2.67 18.22
CA PHE A 180 -10.98 3.97 17.80
C PHE A 180 -11.55 5.19 18.54
N TYR A 181 -12.76 5.07 19.09
CA TYR A 181 -13.39 6.09 19.92
C TYR A 181 -13.29 5.78 21.42
N LEU A 182 -12.54 4.73 21.80
CA LEU A 182 -12.31 4.31 23.17
C LEU A 182 -13.62 4.06 23.93
N ASP A 183 -14.62 3.55 23.22
CA ASP A 183 -15.98 3.41 23.69
C ASP A 183 -16.21 2.22 24.63
N LEU A 184 -15.33 1.22 24.58
CA LEU A 184 -15.42 0.02 25.39
C LEU A 184 -14.91 0.25 26.82
N PRO A 185 -15.52 -0.40 27.84
CA PRO A 185 -15.07 -0.30 29.23
C PRO A 185 -13.61 -0.70 29.44
N ALA A 186 -13.11 -1.67 28.65
CA ALA A 186 -11.72 -2.10 28.69
C ALA A 186 -10.73 -0.94 28.41
N ASN A 187 -11.15 0.04 27.61
CA ASN A 187 -10.33 1.18 27.19
C ASN A 187 -10.61 2.44 28.01
N ALA A 188 -11.32 2.35 29.15
CA ALA A 188 -11.70 3.49 29.96
C ALA A 188 -10.49 4.33 30.43
N VAL A 189 -9.36 3.71 30.76
CA VAL A 189 -8.15 4.46 31.14
C VAL A 189 -7.54 5.24 29.98
N LEU A 190 -7.61 4.71 28.75
CA LEU A 190 -7.17 5.43 27.56
C LEU A 190 -8.12 6.60 27.26
N ARG A 191 -9.43 6.38 27.43
CA ARG A 191 -10.43 7.46 27.32
C ARG A 191 -10.13 8.57 28.32
N GLN A 192 -9.89 8.22 29.58
CA GLN A 192 -9.51 9.17 30.62
C GLN A 192 -8.22 9.91 30.26
N ALA A 193 -7.16 9.18 29.85
CA ALA A 193 -5.89 9.78 29.48
C ALA A 193 -6.03 10.78 28.32
N TRP A 194 -6.89 10.47 27.35
CA TRP A 194 -7.21 11.38 26.25
C TRP A 194 -8.01 12.60 26.69
N GLN A 195 -9.02 12.42 27.54
CA GLN A 195 -9.84 13.52 28.05
C GLN A 195 -9.05 14.49 28.92
N GLU A 196 -8.18 13.95 29.78
CA GLU A 196 -7.35 14.72 30.71
C GLU A 196 -6.03 15.19 30.09
N GLN A 197 -5.73 14.78 28.85
CA GLN A 197 -4.43 15.00 28.19
C GLN A 197 -3.26 14.50 29.06
N ALA A 198 -3.46 13.38 29.77
CA ALA A 198 -2.50 12.80 30.71
C ALA A 198 -1.29 12.12 30.02
N ALA A 199 -1.41 11.86 28.72
CA ALA A 199 -0.35 11.45 27.81
C ALA A 199 -0.77 11.82 26.37
N VAL A 200 0.20 11.93 25.45
CA VAL A 200 -0.09 12.10 24.03
C VAL A 200 -0.57 10.76 23.47
N LEU A 201 -1.85 10.68 23.10
CA LEU A 201 -2.42 9.50 22.45
C LEU A 201 -2.27 9.62 20.92
N THR A 202 -1.64 8.65 20.28
CA THR A 202 -1.46 8.66 18.82
C THR A 202 -1.45 7.25 18.22
N PRO A 203 -2.23 6.96 17.17
CA PRO A 203 -3.32 7.79 16.63
C PRO A 203 -4.46 8.01 17.64
N HIS A 204 -5.20 9.10 17.48
CA HIS A 204 -6.25 9.54 18.40
C HIS A 204 -7.66 9.51 17.77
N PRO A 205 -8.74 9.54 18.57
CA PRO A 205 -10.12 9.47 18.09
C PRO A 205 -10.48 10.50 17.01
N GLN A 206 -9.98 11.74 17.14
CA GLN A 206 -10.21 12.78 16.13
C GLN A 206 -9.62 12.42 14.75
N ALA A 207 -8.41 11.82 14.70
CA ALA A 207 -7.83 11.37 13.44
C ALA A 207 -8.71 10.30 12.79
N HIS A 208 -9.24 9.36 13.58
CA HIS A 208 -10.16 8.35 13.05
C HIS A 208 -11.40 8.96 12.40
N ALA A 209 -12.06 9.92 13.06
CA ALA A 209 -13.22 10.63 12.52
C ALA A 209 -12.90 11.37 11.21
N LEU A 210 -11.76 12.05 11.17
CA LEU A 210 -11.36 12.89 10.04
C LEU A 210 -10.90 12.10 8.81
N TYR A 211 -10.34 10.90 8.98
CA TYR A 211 -9.68 10.18 7.88
C TYR A 211 -10.27 8.80 7.59
N ALA A 212 -10.52 7.97 8.62
CA ALA A 212 -10.76 6.54 8.43
C ALA A 212 -12.23 6.14 8.28
N ASP A 213 -13.17 6.98 8.73
CA ASP A 213 -14.59 6.74 8.48
C ASP A 213 -14.85 6.70 6.97
N LYS A 214 -15.39 5.59 6.46
CA LYS A 214 -15.49 5.38 5.02
C LYS A 214 -16.47 6.33 4.33
N ARG A 215 -17.32 7.04 5.08
CA ARG A 215 -18.13 8.16 4.55
C ARG A 215 -17.26 9.29 4.01
N ARG A 216 -16.01 9.43 4.48
CA ARG A 216 -15.07 10.42 3.95
C ARG A 216 -14.72 10.14 2.48
N LEU A 217 -14.67 8.88 2.05
CA LEU A 217 -14.46 8.51 0.65
C LEU A 217 -15.61 8.99 -0.25
N ALA A 218 -16.84 9.09 0.27
CA ALA A 218 -17.96 9.68 -0.47
C ALA A 218 -17.72 11.16 -0.77
N LEU A 219 -17.24 11.90 0.22
CA LEU A 219 -16.87 13.31 0.07
C LEU A 219 -15.66 13.48 -0.86
N PHE A 220 -14.60 12.67 -0.70
CA PHE A 220 -13.41 12.73 -1.55
C PHE A 220 -13.64 12.31 -3.00
N SER A 221 -14.79 11.71 -3.33
CA SER A 221 -15.15 11.31 -4.69
C SER A 221 -16.36 12.08 -5.25
N ASP A 222 -16.73 13.20 -4.62
CA ASP A 222 -17.83 14.05 -5.05
C ASP A 222 -17.35 15.44 -5.43
N GLU A 223 -17.43 15.75 -6.73
CA GLU A 223 -16.95 17.02 -7.26
C GLU A 223 -17.71 18.22 -6.65
N ALA A 224 -19.02 18.12 -6.49
CA ALA A 224 -19.83 19.20 -5.96
C ALA A 224 -19.52 19.43 -4.47
N ALA A 225 -19.36 18.35 -3.70
CA ALA A 225 -18.97 18.46 -2.30
C ALA A 225 -17.57 19.08 -2.14
N LEU A 226 -16.58 18.64 -2.94
CA LEU A 226 -15.23 19.20 -2.92
C LEU A 226 -15.21 20.69 -3.29
N ARG A 227 -16.00 21.10 -4.29
CA ARG A 227 -16.14 22.52 -4.65
C ARG A 227 -16.80 23.34 -3.55
N ALA A 228 -17.86 22.82 -2.91
CA ALA A 228 -18.55 23.48 -1.82
C ALA A 228 -17.64 23.69 -0.59
N LEU A 229 -16.69 22.76 -0.36
CA LEU A 229 -15.69 22.87 0.69
C LEU A 229 -14.54 23.84 0.35
N GLY A 230 -14.46 24.34 -0.88
CA GLY A 230 -13.36 25.20 -1.33
C GLY A 230 -12.06 24.46 -1.64
N VAL A 231 -12.13 23.18 -1.99
CA VAL A 231 -10.95 22.39 -2.36
C VAL A 231 -10.37 22.90 -3.68
N ALA A 232 -9.05 23.11 -3.70
CA ALA A 232 -8.30 23.58 -4.87
C ALA A 232 -8.50 22.67 -6.09
N ASP A 233 -8.42 23.25 -7.29
CA ASP A 233 -8.67 22.55 -8.54
C ASP A 233 -7.74 21.35 -8.76
N ASP A 234 -6.44 21.51 -8.50
CA ASP A 234 -5.44 20.46 -8.66
C ASP A 234 -5.69 19.29 -7.71
N ASP A 235 -5.93 19.57 -6.42
CA ASP A 235 -6.24 18.54 -5.42
C ASP A 235 -7.54 17.80 -5.77
N ARG A 236 -8.57 18.54 -6.21
CA ARG A 236 -9.84 17.95 -6.62
C ARG A 236 -9.66 17.01 -7.82
N GLN A 237 -8.88 17.39 -8.82
CA GLN A 237 -8.60 16.52 -9.97
C GLN A 237 -7.87 15.25 -9.54
N VAL A 238 -6.87 15.36 -8.67
CA VAL A 238 -6.15 14.20 -8.12
C VAL A 238 -7.10 13.25 -7.39
N LEU A 239 -7.99 13.78 -6.54
CA LEU A 239 -8.94 12.97 -5.79
C LEU A 239 -9.96 12.29 -6.73
N LEU A 240 -10.59 13.03 -7.64
CA LEU A 240 -11.59 12.46 -8.56
C LEU A 240 -11.01 11.40 -9.50
N ALA A 241 -9.72 11.51 -9.85
CA ALA A 241 -9.05 10.52 -10.68
C ALA A 241 -8.69 9.22 -9.94
N ASN A 242 -8.49 9.29 -8.61
CA ASN A 242 -7.90 8.19 -7.82
C ASN A 242 -8.78 7.67 -6.68
N VAL A 243 -9.85 8.37 -6.29
CA VAL A 243 -10.82 7.91 -5.28
C VAL A 243 -12.06 7.41 -6.02
N PRO A 244 -12.33 6.09 -6.03
CA PRO A 244 -13.49 5.53 -6.71
C PRO A 244 -14.78 6.14 -6.16
N ARG A 245 -15.75 6.40 -7.05
CA ARG A 245 -17.05 6.98 -6.67
C ARG A 245 -17.63 6.20 -5.50
N THR A 246 -17.88 6.90 -4.42
CA THR A 246 -18.41 6.33 -3.19
C THR A 246 -19.65 7.10 -2.79
N GLU A 247 -20.68 6.40 -2.32
CA GLU A 247 -21.93 6.98 -1.84
C GLU A 247 -22.31 6.33 -0.51
N VAL A 248 -22.91 7.12 0.39
CA VAL A 248 -23.49 6.59 1.62
C VAL A 248 -24.74 5.82 1.24
N VAL A 249 -24.90 4.61 1.77
CA VAL A 249 -26.10 3.81 1.52
C VAL A 249 -27.25 4.41 2.33
N ASP A 250 -28.36 4.70 1.66
CA ASP A 250 -29.59 5.15 2.28
C ASP A 250 -30.81 4.47 1.64
N ALA A 251 -31.96 4.57 2.33
CA ALA A 251 -33.22 3.99 1.88
C ALA A 251 -33.73 4.58 0.57
N ALA A 252 -33.50 5.88 0.33
CA ALA A 252 -34.02 6.60 -0.83
C ALA A 252 -33.39 6.10 -2.14
N HIS A 253 -32.14 5.65 -2.09
CA HIS A 253 -31.39 5.16 -3.26
C HIS A 253 -31.27 3.63 -3.33
N GLY A 254 -31.94 2.90 -2.43
CA GLY A 254 -31.79 1.45 -2.27
C GLY A 254 -32.03 0.64 -3.56
N ASP A 255 -33.12 0.91 -4.29
CA ASP A 255 -33.43 0.17 -5.52
C ASP A 255 -32.39 0.38 -6.62
N ARG A 256 -31.90 1.63 -6.77
CA ARG A 256 -30.81 1.96 -7.70
C ARG A 256 -29.53 1.24 -7.34
N LEU A 257 -29.14 1.29 -6.07
CA LEU A 257 -27.95 0.61 -5.55
C LEU A 257 -28.03 -0.91 -5.72
N TRP A 258 -29.19 -1.51 -5.45
CA TRP A 258 -29.41 -2.93 -5.64
C TRP A 258 -29.28 -3.33 -7.12
N ALA A 259 -29.86 -2.54 -8.04
CA ALA A 259 -29.73 -2.78 -9.47
C ALA A 259 -28.27 -2.69 -9.93
N ALA A 260 -27.53 -1.68 -9.45
CA ALA A 260 -26.12 -1.46 -9.79
C ALA A 260 -25.13 -2.35 -9.04
N ARG A 261 -25.56 -3.12 -8.02
CA ARG A 261 -24.68 -3.79 -7.05
C ARG A 261 -23.49 -4.56 -7.63
N ARG A 262 -23.62 -5.16 -8.81
CA ARG A 262 -22.54 -5.96 -9.41
C ARG A 262 -21.27 -5.17 -9.71
N SER A 263 -21.37 -3.84 -9.89
CA SER A 263 -20.23 -2.94 -10.07
C SER A 263 -19.84 -2.20 -8.77
N LEU A 264 -20.39 -2.61 -7.62
CA LEU A 264 -20.20 -1.95 -6.34
C LEU A 264 -19.57 -2.88 -5.31
N PHE A 265 -18.97 -2.26 -4.30
CA PHE A 265 -18.43 -2.91 -3.12
C PHE A 265 -18.96 -2.20 -1.88
N PHE A 266 -19.60 -2.96 -0.99
CA PHE A 266 -20.28 -2.45 0.19
C PHE A 266 -19.41 -2.62 1.44
N LYS A 267 -19.24 -1.56 2.22
CA LYS A 267 -18.39 -1.53 3.41
C LYS A 267 -19.12 -0.85 4.58
N PRO A 268 -19.04 -1.37 5.83
CA PRO A 268 -19.53 -0.65 7.00
C PRO A 268 -18.75 0.66 7.17
N ALA A 269 -19.43 1.76 7.53
CA ALA A 269 -18.84 3.09 7.63
C ALA A 269 -17.66 3.17 8.62
N ALA A 270 -17.79 2.55 9.81
CA ALA A 270 -16.83 2.64 10.92
C ALA A 270 -16.15 1.30 11.28
N GLY A 271 -16.07 0.35 10.35
CA GLY A 271 -15.51 -1.00 10.62
C GLY A 271 -14.00 -1.12 10.35
N PHE A 272 -13.34 -2.04 11.06
CA PHE A 272 -11.95 -2.47 10.84
C PHE A 272 -11.84 -3.94 10.37
N GLY A 273 -10.67 -4.29 9.84
CA GLY A 273 -10.32 -5.68 9.49
C GLY A 273 -11.21 -6.31 8.41
N SER A 274 -11.81 -5.48 7.54
CA SER A 274 -12.73 -5.88 6.47
C SER A 274 -13.90 -6.79 6.91
N ARG A 275 -14.32 -6.69 8.17
CA ARG A 275 -15.50 -7.40 8.67
C ARG A 275 -16.76 -6.87 7.99
N ALA A 276 -17.65 -7.77 7.57
CA ALA A 276 -18.91 -7.44 6.88
C ALA A 276 -18.75 -6.58 5.61
N ALA A 277 -17.65 -6.75 4.88
CA ALA A 277 -17.44 -6.13 3.58
C ALA A 277 -17.90 -7.07 2.44
N TYR A 278 -18.62 -6.56 1.45
CA TYR A 278 -19.26 -7.38 0.42
C TYR A 278 -18.99 -6.88 -1.00
N ARG A 279 -18.50 -7.76 -1.87
CA ARG A 279 -18.50 -7.54 -3.32
C ARG A 279 -19.93 -7.68 -3.80
N GLY A 280 -20.45 -6.68 -4.51
CA GLY A 280 -21.88 -6.57 -4.71
C GLY A 280 -22.49 -7.64 -5.63
N ASP A 281 -21.69 -8.29 -6.48
CA ASP A 281 -22.10 -9.50 -7.23
C ASP A 281 -22.35 -10.72 -6.33
N LYS A 282 -21.80 -10.74 -5.12
CA LYS A 282 -21.98 -11.78 -4.09
C LYS A 282 -23.04 -11.42 -3.03
N VAL A 283 -23.65 -10.23 -3.12
CA VAL A 283 -24.66 -9.80 -2.13
C VAL A 283 -25.99 -10.51 -2.39
N THR A 284 -26.48 -11.19 -1.35
CA THR A 284 -27.79 -11.84 -1.31
C THR A 284 -28.86 -10.85 -0.82
N ARG A 285 -30.15 -11.20 -0.97
CA ARG A 285 -31.25 -10.36 -0.46
C ARG A 285 -31.20 -10.14 1.05
N ARG A 286 -30.85 -11.19 1.81
CA ARG A 286 -30.67 -11.08 3.26
C ARG A 286 -29.55 -10.12 3.63
N VAL A 287 -28.37 -10.26 3.01
CA VAL A 287 -27.23 -9.35 3.26
C VAL A 287 -27.59 -7.93 2.84
N TRP A 288 -28.42 -7.76 1.80
CA TRP A 288 -28.91 -6.46 1.39
C TRP A 288 -29.77 -5.78 2.45
N GLU A 289 -30.70 -6.50 3.08
CA GLU A 289 -31.51 -5.96 4.20
C GLU A 289 -30.61 -5.50 5.36
N GLU A 290 -29.56 -6.27 5.68
CA GLU A 290 -28.55 -5.89 6.68
C GLU A 290 -27.77 -4.62 6.27
N ILE A 291 -27.38 -4.51 5.00
CA ILE A 291 -26.72 -3.32 4.44
C ILE A 291 -27.63 -2.09 4.52
N MET A 292 -28.92 -2.22 4.20
CA MET A 292 -29.89 -1.12 4.16
C MET A 292 -30.26 -0.58 5.55
N THR A 293 -30.16 -1.43 6.57
CA THR A 293 -30.46 -1.07 7.96
C THR A 293 -29.21 -0.66 8.74
N GLY A 294 -28.01 -0.96 8.22
CA GLY A 294 -26.73 -0.60 8.80
C GLY A 294 -26.13 0.68 8.21
N ALA A 295 -25.13 1.23 8.90
CA ALA A 295 -24.32 2.33 8.37
C ALA A 295 -23.29 1.78 7.36
N TYR A 296 -23.64 1.80 6.07
CA TYR A 296 -22.79 1.33 4.98
C TYR A 296 -22.46 2.45 3.97
N VAL A 297 -21.36 2.26 3.25
CA VAL A 297 -21.06 2.96 2.00
C VAL A 297 -21.02 1.96 0.85
N ALA A 298 -21.41 2.41 -0.34
CA ALA A 298 -21.23 1.70 -1.59
C ALA A 298 -20.15 2.43 -2.40
N GLN A 299 -19.06 1.72 -2.70
CA GLN A 299 -17.95 2.24 -3.50
C GLN A 299 -17.93 1.53 -4.85
N ALA A 300 -17.63 2.25 -5.92
CA ALA A 300 -17.37 1.68 -7.24
C ALA A 300 -16.27 0.60 -7.12
N PHE A 301 -16.56 -0.59 -7.65
CA PHE A 301 -15.65 -1.72 -7.55
C PHE A 301 -14.38 -1.45 -8.39
N VAL A 302 -13.23 -1.52 -7.72
CA VAL A 302 -11.92 -1.56 -8.37
C VAL A 302 -11.38 -2.97 -8.17
N PRO A 303 -11.06 -3.72 -9.24
CA PRO A 303 -10.47 -5.04 -9.08
C PRO A 303 -9.07 -4.92 -8.44
N PRO A 304 -8.70 -5.84 -7.54
CA PRO A 304 -7.34 -5.89 -7.02
C PRO A 304 -6.37 -6.35 -8.11
N GLY A 305 -5.10 -5.97 -7.97
CA GLY A 305 -4.05 -6.53 -8.82
C GLY A 305 -3.87 -8.02 -8.53
N GLU A 306 -3.42 -8.78 -9.52
CA GLU A 306 -3.14 -10.21 -9.37
C GLU A 306 -1.67 -10.52 -9.69
N ARG A 307 -1.12 -11.50 -8.96
CA ARG A 307 0.23 -12.02 -9.16
C ARG A 307 0.23 -13.53 -9.02
N VAL A 308 0.82 -14.20 -10.00
CA VAL A 308 1.05 -15.64 -9.93
C VAL A 308 2.27 -15.89 -9.05
N ILE A 309 2.11 -16.73 -8.01
CA ILE A 309 3.20 -17.20 -7.16
C ILE A 309 3.32 -18.72 -7.24
N PRO A 310 4.56 -19.26 -7.27
CA PRO A 310 4.77 -20.70 -7.19
C PRO A 310 4.38 -21.20 -5.80
N ASN A 311 3.71 -22.33 -5.74
CA ASN A 311 3.30 -23.01 -4.53
C ASN A 311 4.29 -24.13 -4.17
N GLU A 312 4.33 -24.53 -2.90
CA GLU A 312 5.09 -25.69 -2.47
C GLU A 312 4.48 -26.95 -3.12
N GLY A 313 5.21 -27.54 -4.07
CA GLY A 313 4.72 -28.64 -4.92
C GLY A 313 4.69 -28.35 -6.43
N GLY A 314 5.13 -27.17 -6.87
CA GLY A 314 5.34 -26.85 -8.29
C GLY A 314 4.11 -26.38 -9.06
N SER A 315 2.93 -26.32 -8.42
CA SER A 315 1.76 -25.65 -8.99
C SER A 315 1.85 -24.13 -8.81
N SER A 316 1.28 -23.37 -9.75
CA SER A 316 1.21 -21.90 -9.66
C SER A 316 -0.16 -21.48 -9.13
N GLN A 317 -0.21 -20.52 -8.20
CA GLN A 317 -1.46 -19.94 -7.72
C GLN A 317 -1.54 -18.44 -8.03
N SER A 318 -2.71 -17.98 -8.51
CA SER A 318 -2.98 -16.54 -8.62
C SER A 318 -3.36 -16.00 -7.24
N MET A 319 -2.63 -14.98 -6.78
CA MET A 319 -2.86 -14.25 -5.55
C MET A 319 -3.26 -12.83 -5.88
N LYS A 320 -4.10 -12.24 -5.04
CA LYS A 320 -4.43 -10.83 -5.14
C LYS A 320 -3.42 -10.01 -4.38
N PHE A 321 -3.24 -8.77 -4.79
CA PHE A 321 -2.54 -7.78 -4.00
C PHE A 321 -3.20 -6.41 -4.06
N ASP A 322 -2.96 -5.66 -2.99
CA ASP A 322 -3.17 -4.23 -2.93
C ASP A 322 -1.86 -3.55 -2.51
N LEU A 323 -1.80 -2.22 -2.63
CA LEU A 323 -0.67 -1.40 -2.25
C LEU A 323 -1.04 -0.54 -1.04
N ARG A 324 -0.26 -0.61 0.02
CA ARG A 324 -0.36 0.26 1.20
C ARG A 324 0.75 1.30 1.18
N ALA A 325 0.38 2.57 1.17
CA ALA A 325 1.27 3.68 1.46
C ALA A 325 1.19 4.02 2.95
N TYR A 326 2.28 3.79 3.68
CA TYR A 326 2.45 4.27 5.05
C TYR A 326 2.78 5.76 5.01
N ALA A 327 2.02 6.57 5.73
CA ALA A 327 2.14 8.01 5.68
C ALA A 327 2.06 8.66 7.07
N TYR A 328 2.65 9.84 7.16
CA TYR A 328 2.60 10.72 8.32
C TYR A 328 2.72 12.18 7.87
N ALA A 329 1.89 13.06 8.41
CA ALA A 329 1.89 14.50 8.10
C ALA A 329 1.83 14.82 6.59
N GLY A 330 0.97 14.12 5.84
CA GLY A 330 0.83 14.25 4.38
C GLY A 330 1.98 13.66 3.55
N GLY A 331 3.03 13.12 4.18
CA GLY A 331 4.18 12.51 3.52
C GLY A 331 4.11 10.98 3.50
N VAL A 332 4.30 10.36 2.33
CA VAL A 332 4.48 8.91 2.23
C VAL A 332 5.88 8.53 2.71
N GLN A 333 5.94 7.69 3.74
CA GLN A 333 7.19 7.20 4.33
C GLN A 333 7.64 5.87 3.72
N TRP A 334 6.70 5.00 3.36
CA TRP A 334 6.98 3.68 2.77
C TRP A 334 5.80 3.17 1.95
N VAL A 335 6.06 2.29 0.98
CA VAL A 335 5.03 1.59 0.21
C VAL A 335 5.30 0.09 0.28
N ALA A 336 4.25 -0.68 0.57
CA ALA A 336 4.30 -2.13 0.60
C ALA A 336 3.10 -2.73 -0.14
N ALA A 337 3.27 -3.91 -0.73
CA ALA A 337 2.17 -4.69 -1.23
C ALA A 337 1.66 -5.61 -0.12
N ARG A 338 0.36 -5.87 -0.09
CA ARG A 338 -0.24 -6.90 0.75
C ARG A 338 -0.80 -7.97 -0.16
N VAL A 339 -0.23 -9.17 -0.11
CA VAL A 339 -0.61 -10.32 -0.93
C VAL A 339 -1.56 -11.19 -0.13
N TYR A 340 -2.68 -11.59 -0.74
CA TYR A 340 -3.74 -12.32 -0.05
C TYR A 340 -4.60 -13.17 -1.00
N GLN A 341 -5.41 -14.04 -0.40
CA GLN A 341 -6.49 -14.75 -1.07
C GLN A 341 -7.86 -14.35 -0.51
N GLY A 342 -8.90 -14.57 -1.33
CA GLY A 342 -10.28 -14.30 -0.97
C GLY A 342 -10.79 -12.95 -1.48
N GLN A 343 -11.79 -12.40 -0.78
CA GLN A 343 -12.42 -11.14 -1.16
C GLN A 343 -11.73 -9.92 -0.54
N THR A 344 -11.20 -10.08 0.67
CA THR A 344 -10.62 -9.01 1.48
C THR A 344 -9.23 -9.37 1.94
N THR A 345 -8.40 -8.36 2.14
CA THR A 345 -7.00 -8.52 2.53
C THR A 345 -6.88 -9.17 3.89
N ASN A 346 -6.37 -10.40 3.93
CA ASN A 346 -6.11 -11.16 5.14
C ASN A 346 -4.83 -11.98 4.97
N PHE A 347 -4.08 -12.20 6.05
CA PHE A 347 -2.80 -12.93 6.04
C PHE A 347 -2.91 -14.31 6.67
N ARG A 348 -4.04 -15.00 6.45
CA ARG A 348 -4.32 -16.30 7.09
C ARG A 348 -3.89 -17.50 6.24
N GLN A 349 -3.80 -17.33 4.93
CA GLN A 349 -3.48 -18.42 4.00
C GLN A 349 -1.99 -18.47 3.69
N PRO A 350 -1.39 -19.66 3.49
CA PRO A 350 -0.03 -19.79 2.99
C PRO A 350 0.24 -18.93 1.75
N GLY A 351 1.41 -18.29 1.71
CA GLY A 351 1.78 -17.35 0.65
C GLY A 351 1.17 -15.95 0.77
N SER A 352 0.27 -15.70 1.73
CA SER A 352 -0.24 -14.36 2.04
C SER A 352 0.70 -13.62 2.99
N GLY A 353 0.78 -12.30 2.87
CA GLY A 353 1.64 -11.47 3.71
C GLY A 353 2.03 -10.15 3.06
N PHE A 354 3.01 -9.47 3.64
CA PHE A 354 3.62 -8.31 3.03
C PHE A 354 4.58 -8.72 1.91
N ALA A 355 4.61 -7.93 0.85
CA ALA A 355 5.55 -8.05 -0.25
C ALA A 355 6.15 -6.68 -0.59
N PRO A 356 7.41 -6.65 -1.03
CA PRO A 356 8.08 -5.41 -1.41
C PRO A 356 7.44 -4.81 -2.66
N VAL A 357 7.47 -3.49 -2.73
CA VAL A 357 7.15 -2.75 -3.94
C VAL A 357 8.44 -2.14 -4.44
N TYR A 358 8.89 -2.60 -5.60
CA TYR A 358 10.04 -2.04 -6.27
C TYR A 358 9.56 -1.05 -7.31
N THR A 359 10.20 0.10 -7.37
CA THR A 359 9.99 1.09 -8.41
C THR A 359 11.18 1.01 -9.36
N THR A 360 10.91 1.04 -10.66
CA THR A 360 11.97 1.20 -11.66
C THR A 360 12.46 2.65 -11.75
N VAL A 361 11.84 3.57 -10.99
CA VAL A 361 12.11 5.01 -10.93
C VAL A 361 12.24 5.51 -9.47
N ASP A 362 13.20 6.36 -9.19
CA ASP A 362 13.45 7.04 -7.94
C ASP A 362 12.34 8.05 -7.59
N ALA A 363 12.46 8.68 -6.42
CA ALA A 363 11.46 9.62 -5.90
C ALA A 363 11.22 10.88 -6.76
N SER A 364 12.06 11.14 -7.78
CA SER A 364 11.93 12.22 -8.75
C SER A 364 11.28 11.79 -10.07
N GLY A 365 10.96 10.50 -10.22
CA GLY A 365 10.45 9.91 -11.46
C GLY A 365 11.53 9.51 -12.46
N ARG A 366 12.80 9.59 -12.07
CA ARG A 366 13.99 9.14 -12.84
C ARG A 366 14.26 7.68 -12.59
N GLY A 367 14.68 6.89 -13.57
CA GLY A 367 15.01 5.48 -13.37
C GLY A 367 15.97 5.24 -12.17
N MET A 368 15.66 4.31 -11.25
CA MET A 368 16.64 3.90 -10.23
C MET A 368 17.77 3.14 -10.93
N GLY A 369 18.87 3.85 -11.20
CA GLY A 369 19.96 3.39 -12.06
C GLY A 369 20.39 4.40 -13.14
N GLU A 370 19.82 5.62 -13.15
CA GLU A 370 20.27 6.71 -14.02
C GLU A 370 21.69 7.19 -13.67
N ALA A 371 22.68 6.47 -14.18
CA ALA A 371 23.79 7.15 -14.83
C ALA A 371 23.25 7.67 -16.17
N GLU A 372 23.45 8.96 -16.43
CA GLU A 372 23.00 9.71 -17.62
C GLU A 372 23.02 8.85 -18.91
N GLY A 373 21.87 8.80 -19.59
CA GLY A 373 21.69 8.16 -20.90
C GLY A 373 20.23 7.88 -21.21
N GLU A 374 19.82 8.01 -22.48
CA GLU A 374 18.57 7.41 -22.96
C GLU A 374 18.75 5.87 -23.01
N TYR A 375 17.68 5.10 -22.88
CA TYR A 375 17.73 3.64 -22.89
C TYR A 375 16.65 3.07 -23.82
N ALA A 376 16.91 1.91 -24.42
CA ALA A 376 15.93 1.19 -25.23
C ALA A 376 16.05 -0.34 -25.05
N SER A 377 14.93 -1.03 -25.21
CA SER A 377 14.87 -2.50 -25.23
C SER A 377 14.99 -3.02 -26.66
N TYR A 378 15.90 -3.96 -26.86
CA TYR A 378 16.11 -4.68 -28.11
C TYR A 378 15.79 -6.15 -27.88
N VAL A 379 14.78 -6.63 -28.59
CA VAL A 379 14.25 -7.97 -28.41
C VAL A 379 14.64 -8.83 -29.60
N PHE A 380 15.09 -10.05 -29.33
CA PHE A 380 15.48 -11.02 -30.35
C PHE A 380 14.78 -12.35 -30.13
N LEU A 381 14.44 -13.00 -31.23
CA LEU A 381 13.99 -14.39 -31.26
C LEU A 381 15.10 -15.25 -31.87
N LEU A 382 15.49 -16.30 -31.15
CA LEU A 382 16.53 -17.22 -31.55
C LEU A 382 15.90 -18.60 -31.79
N ASP A 383 16.16 -19.18 -32.95
CA ASP A 383 15.68 -20.53 -33.26
C ASP A 383 16.68 -21.61 -32.84
N ALA A 384 16.35 -22.86 -33.17
CA ALA A 384 17.16 -24.02 -32.81
C ALA A 384 18.38 -24.17 -33.75
N GLU A 385 18.30 -23.58 -34.93
CA GLU A 385 19.35 -23.54 -35.95
C GLU A 385 20.40 -22.46 -35.67
N GLY A 386 20.14 -21.58 -34.70
CA GLY A 386 21.03 -20.52 -34.23
C GLY A 386 20.85 -19.20 -34.98
N GLU A 387 19.78 -19.06 -35.76
CA GLU A 387 19.41 -17.81 -36.41
C GLU A 387 18.80 -16.84 -35.41
N VAL A 388 19.07 -15.54 -35.62
CA VAL A 388 18.68 -14.46 -34.72
C VAL A 388 17.83 -13.48 -35.49
N HIS A 389 16.61 -13.25 -35.01
CA HIS A 389 15.66 -12.30 -35.60
C HIS A 389 15.39 -11.16 -34.64
N ALA A 390 15.68 -9.93 -35.07
CA ALA A 390 15.26 -8.74 -34.31
C ALA A 390 13.73 -8.64 -34.34
N LEU A 391 13.14 -8.47 -33.16
CA LEU A 391 11.72 -8.26 -32.98
C LEU A 391 11.50 -6.80 -32.53
N PRO A 392 10.84 -5.96 -33.35
CA PRO A 392 10.55 -4.59 -32.95
C PRO A 392 9.85 -4.55 -31.59
N HIS A 393 10.34 -3.73 -30.66
CA HIS A 393 9.86 -3.74 -29.28
C HIS A 393 8.34 -3.49 -29.18
N VAL A 394 7.81 -2.59 -30.01
CA VAL A 394 6.36 -2.32 -30.10
C VAL A 394 5.57 -3.58 -30.49
N LEU A 395 6.10 -4.38 -31.41
CA LEU A 395 5.48 -5.63 -31.83
C LEU A 395 5.58 -6.70 -30.74
N TYR A 396 6.72 -6.79 -30.05
CA TYR A 396 6.89 -7.65 -28.88
C TYR A 396 5.85 -7.35 -27.80
N VAL A 397 5.67 -6.08 -27.43
CA VAL A 397 4.67 -5.67 -26.43
C VAL A 397 3.26 -6.01 -26.89
N ALA A 398 2.92 -5.79 -28.16
CA ALA A 398 1.61 -6.14 -28.71
C ALA A 398 1.36 -7.66 -28.68
N LEU A 399 2.37 -8.47 -29.01
CA LEU A 399 2.30 -9.94 -28.92
C LEU A 399 2.13 -10.41 -27.47
N ALA A 400 2.95 -9.92 -26.55
CA ALA A 400 2.92 -10.30 -25.13
C ALA A 400 1.61 -9.93 -24.43
N ARG A 401 0.92 -8.87 -24.89
CA ARG A 401 -0.39 -8.43 -24.39
C ARG A 401 -1.58 -9.10 -25.09
N GLY A 402 -1.33 -10.00 -26.05
CA GLY A 402 -2.39 -10.63 -26.86
C GLY A 402 -3.11 -9.66 -27.80
N GLN A 403 -2.49 -8.53 -28.12
CA GLN A 403 -3.02 -7.48 -29.01
C GLN A 403 -2.59 -7.67 -30.47
N ALA A 404 -1.61 -8.55 -30.71
CA ALA A 404 -1.17 -8.96 -32.04
C ALA A 404 -1.00 -10.49 -32.09
N LEU A 405 -1.02 -11.05 -33.30
CA LEU A 405 -0.69 -12.43 -33.58
C LEU A 405 0.54 -12.50 -34.48
N ALA A 406 1.30 -13.58 -34.37
CA ALA A 406 2.39 -13.90 -35.29
C ALA A 406 2.13 -15.24 -36.01
N PRO A 407 1.20 -15.31 -36.98
CA PRO A 407 0.84 -16.56 -37.66
C PRO A 407 2.03 -17.26 -38.33
N MET A 408 3.01 -16.48 -38.77
CA MET A 408 4.26 -16.99 -39.37
C MET A 408 5.16 -17.76 -38.39
N LEU A 409 4.93 -17.62 -37.08
CA LEU A 409 5.63 -18.36 -36.03
C LEU A 409 4.75 -19.45 -35.41
N ALA A 410 3.55 -19.68 -35.93
CA ALA A 410 2.59 -20.63 -35.35
C ALA A 410 3.20 -22.02 -35.15
N GLY A 411 2.99 -22.59 -33.97
CA GLY A 411 3.51 -23.90 -33.57
C GLY A 411 5.01 -23.94 -33.25
N ARG A 412 5.74 -22.83 -33.32
CA ARG A 412 7.18 -22.79 -32.99
C ARG A 412 7.42 -22.47 -31.51
N THR A 413 8.48 -23.05 -30.98
CA THR A 413 9.09 -22.62 -29.71
C THR A 413 10.45 -22.01 -30.02
N LEU A 414 10.69 -20.79 -29.53
CA LEU A 414 11.90 -20.02 -29.77
C LEU A 414 12.50 -19.57 -28.43
N ARG A 415 13.79 -19.29 -28.41
CA ARG A 415 14.43 -18.58 -27.30
C ARG A 415 14.23 -17.09 -27.50
N LEU A 416 13.83 -16.39 -26.44
CA LEU A 416 13.66 -14.95 -26.41
C LEU A 416 14.86 -14.34 -25.68
N ALA A 417 15.47 -13.33 -26.28
CA ALA A 417 16.46 -12.47 -25.63
C ALA A 417 15.93 -11.04 -25.59
N ASP A 418 15.92 -10.41 -24.42
CA ASP A 418 15.56 -9.00 -24.24
C ASP A 418 16.77 -8.26 -23.64
N TRP A 419 17.35 -7.37 -24.43
CA TRP A 419 18.51 -6.56 -24.07
C TRP A 419 18.08 -5.14 -23.76
N TYR A 420 18.32 -4.72 -22.52
CA TYR A 420 18.20 -3.33 -22.13
C TYR A 420 19.52 -2.63 -22.43
N VAL A 421 19.50 -1.65 -23.34
CA VAL A 421 20.70 -1.01 -23.88
C VAL A 421 20.67 0.47 -23.54
N ARG A 422 21.81 0.99 -23.10
CA ARG A 422 22.05 2.43 -22.93
C ARG A 422 22.41 3.03 -24.27
N LEU A 423 21.69 4.06 -24.69
CA LEU A 423 21.93 4.80 -25.91
C LEU A 423 23.03 5.86 -25.72
N GLN A 424 23.74 6.15 -26.79
CA GLN A 424 24.69 7.26 -26.87
C GLN A 424 23.94 8.57 -27.17
N ALA A 425 24.63 9.70 -27.00
CA ALA A 425 24.09 11.00 -27.42
C ALA A 425 23.81 10.97 -28.94
N GLY A 426 22.52 10.98 -29.32
CA GLY A 426 22.06 10.81 -30.70
C GLY A 426 21.12 9.61 -30.92
N GLY A 427 20.84 8.80 -29.90
CA GLY A 427 19.88 7.69 -29.97
C GLY A 427 20.48 6.36 -30.46
N GLU A 428 21.77 6.34 -30.77
CA GLU A 428 22.49 5.14 -31.22
C GLU A 428 22.71 4.14 -30.08
N PRO A 429 22.64 2.82 -30.32
CA PRO A 429 22.87 1.81 -29.30
C PRO A 429 24.29 1.84 -28.73
N GLY A 430 24.39 1.88 -27.40
CA GLY A 430 25.65 1.83 -26.66
C GLY A 430 25.82 0.49 -25.93
N ALA A 431 25.96 0.54 -24.61
CA ALA A 431 26.25 -0.66 -23.80
C ALA A 431 24.97 -1.41 -23.41
N VAL A 432 24.97 -2.73 -23.56
CA VAL A 432 23.96 -3.62 -22.93
C VAL A 432 24.14 -3.53 -21.42
N VAL A 433 23.12 -3.05 -20.71
CA VAL A 433 23.15 -2.86 -19.25
C VAL A 433 22.41 -3.95 -18.48
N ASN A 434 21.47 -4.63 -19.13
CA ASN A 434 20.78 -5.79 -18.58
C ASN A 434 20.32 -6.73 -19.71
N GLU A 435 20.24 -8.03 -19.41
CA GLU A 435 19.79 -9.05 -20.37
C GLU A 435 18.87 -10.06 -19.69
N THR A 436 17.75 -10.36 -20.35
CA THR A 436 16.79 -11.38 -19.90
C THR A 436 16.61 -12.42 -21.00
N TYR A 437 16.55 -13.70 -20.61
CA TYR A 437 16.37 -14.81 -21.52
C TYR A 437 15.19 -15.67 -21.11
N GLY A 438 14.42 -16.14 -22.10
CA GLY A 438 13.22 -16.93 -21.88
C GLY A 438 12.96 -17.90 -23.03
N LEU A 439 11.97 -18.79 -22.85
CA LEU A 439 11.40 -19.55 -23.95
C LEU A 439 10.03 -18.97 -24.28
N VAL A 440 9.77 -18.76 -25.57
CA VAL A 440 8.46 -18.35 -26.05
C VAL A 440 7.89 -19.45 -26.94
N ARG A 441 6.63 -19.81 -26.67
CA ARG A 441 5.87 -20.73 -27.50
C ARG A 441 4.76 -19.97 -28.22
N PHE A 442 4.71 -20.16 -29.53
CA PHE A 442 3.61 -19.69 -30.38
C PHE A 442 2.63 -20.84 -30.61
N ASP A 443 1.36 -20.64 -30.29
CA ASP A 443 0.33 -21.66 -30.51
C ASP A 443 -0.03 -21.81 -32.00
N GLY A 444 -1.02 -22.67 -32.32
CA GLY A 444 -1.45 -22.92 -33.70
C GLY A 444 -2.03 -21.70 -34.43
N GLU A 445 -2.38 -20.63 -33.71
CA GLU A 445 -2.85 -19.37 -34.26
C GLU A 445 -1.77 -18.27 -34.22
N GLY A 446 -0.58 -18.58 -33.70
CA GLY A 446 0.53 -17.63 -33.55
C GLY A 446 0.41 -16.73 -32.31
N ARG A 447 -0.32 -17.14 -31.26
CA ARG A 447 -0.38 -16.41 -29.99
C ARG A 447 0.89 -16.62 -29.17
N PHE A 448 1.40 -15.54 -28.63
CA PHE A 448 2.64 -15.50 -27.84
C PHE A 448 2.40 -15.99 -26.41
N ASN A 449 3.15 -17.01 -25.98
CA ASN A 449 3.14 -17.51 -24.60
C ASN A 449 4.59 -17.56 -24.07
N LEU A 450 4.91 -16.70 -23.10
CA LEU A 450 6.22 -16.71 -22.44
C LEU A 450 6.23 -17.77 -21.34
N GLU A 451 7.18 -18.70 -21.42
CA GLU A 451 7.43 -19.71 -20.40
C GLU A 451 8.61 -19.28 -19.53
N ALA A 452 8.48 -19.43 -18.20
CA ALA A 452 9.59 -19.17 -17.28
C ALA A 452 10.73 -20.17 -17.55
N ALA A 453 11.93 -19.67 -17.85
CA ALA A 453 13.04 -20.50 -18.30
C ALA A 453 13.48 -21.53 -17.24
N PRO A 454 13.57 -22.83 -17.57
CA PRO A 454 14.24 -23.82 -16.74
C PRO A 454 15.77 -23.72 -16.97
N GLY A 455 16.45 -22.83 -16.24
CA GLY A 455 17.93 -22.76 -16.18
C GLY A 455 18.64 -22.34 -17.48
N ASP A 456 19.88 -22.85 -17.67
CA ASP A 456 20.85 -22.46 -18.72
C ASP A 456 20.38 -22.63 -20.18
N THR A 457 19.24 -23.28 -20.42
CA THR A 457 18.78 -23.68 -21.77
C THR A 457 18.31 -22.52 -22.64
N ALA A 458 17.95 -21.37 -22.05
CA ALA A 458 17.53 -20.18 -22.78
C ALA A 458 18.69 -19.24 -23.15
N TRP A 459 19.91 -19.50 -22.67
CA TRP A 459 21.04 -18.61 -22.91
C TRP A 459 21.52 -18.69 -24.37
N PRO A 460 21.89 -17.55 -24.97
CA PRO A 460 22.44 -17.51 -26.31
C PRO A 460 23.88 -18.04 -26.33
N THR A 461 24.25 -18.72 -27.41
CA THR A 461 25.64 -19.09 -27.66
C THR A 461 26.50 -17.85 -27.93
N PRO A 462 27.83 -17.93 -27.78
CA PRO A 462 28.72 -16.81 -28.14
C PRO A 462 28.57 -16.35 -29.61
N ALA A 463 28.18 -17.26 -30.52
CA ALA A 463 27.94 -16.92 -31.92
C ALA A 463 26.62 -16.14 -32.10
N GLU A 464 25.55 -16.58 -31.45
CA GLU A 464 24.26 -15.88 -31.43
C GLU A 464 24.39 -14.49 -30.78
N ARG A 465 25.19 -14.37 -29.71
CA ARG A 465 25.47 -13.10 -29.06
C ARG A 465 26.15 -12.09 -29.98
N ARG A 466 27.08 -12.53 -30.83
CA ARG A 466 27.71 -11.67 -31.84
C ARG A 466 26.71 -11.22 -32.90
N ARG A 467 25.83 -12.11 -33.38
CA ARG A 467 24.77 -11.76 -34.33
C ARG A 467 23.78 -10.75 -33.76
N MET A 468 23.40 -10.89 -32.48
CA MET A 468 22.58 -9.90 -31.78
C MET A 468 23.27 -8.53 -31.68
N GLN A 469 24.58 -8.50 -31.44
CA GLN A 469 25.36 -7.25 -31.44
C GLN A 469 25.44 -6.61 -32.82
N GLU A 470 25.58 -7.40 -33.89
CA GLU A 470 25.57 -6.91 -35.26
C GLU A 470 24.21 -6.29 -35.63
N LEU A 471 23.11 -6.96 -35.27
CA LEU A 471 21.75 -6.45 -35.48
C LEU A 471 21.39 -5.23 -34.62
N LEU A 472 22.07 -5.07 -33.48
CA LEU A 472 21.91 -3.89 -32.63
C LEU A 472 22.57 -2.65 -33.27
N LEU A 473 23.61 -2.83 -34.08
CA LEU A 473 24.39 -1.74 -34.69
C LEU A 473 24.03 -1.49 -36.17
N SER A 474 23.02 -2.19 -36.70
CA SER A 474 22.50 -2.09 -38.07
C SER A 474 21.21 -1.31 -38.12
#